data_AF-A0A7C7Q3R4-F1
#
_entry.id   AF-A0A7C7Q3R4-F1
#
_cell.length_a   1.000
_cell.length_b   1.000
_cell.length_c   1.000
_cell.angle_alpha   90.00
_cell.angle_beta   90.00
_cell.angle_gamma   90.00
#
_symmetry.space_group_name_H-M   'P 1'
#
loop_
_entity.id
_entity.type
_entity.pdbx_description
1 polymer ?
#
loop_
_entity_poly.entity_id
_entity_poly.type
_entity_poly.pdbx_seq_one_letter_code
_entity_poly.pdbx_strand_id
1 'polypeptide(L)'
;MSVWDEMSKLIAEIPPHVVGPERVHFLGGLIDKAPDVLRRDMQEVVHGWLARMSQNEASDIDVGGWGCGGKIWYRIHGIKRPDPDSQVLSLEEMDLLLLNLLT
;
A
#
# COMPACT_ATOMS: atom_id res chain seq x y z
N MET A 1 -14.25 -10.89 -5.78
CA MET A 1 -14.07 -9.45 -6.08
C MET A 1 -12.60 -9.16 -5.88
N SER A 2 -11.98 -8.25 -6.64
CA SER A 2 -10.54 -7.99 -6.46
C SER A 2 -10.29 -7.24 -5.15
N VAL A 3 -9.13 -7.44 -4.51
CA VAL A 3 -8.69 -6.64 -3.35
C VAL A 3 -8.73 -5.14 -3.67
N TRP A 4 -8.40 -4.77 -4.91
CA TRP A 4 -8.43 -3.39 -5.41
C TRP A 4 -9.84 -2.80 -5.44
N ASP A 5 -10.85 -3.60 -5.79
CA ASP A 5 -12.24 -3.14 -5.83
C ASP A 5 -12.75 -2.88 -4.41
N GLU A 6 -12.37 -3.71 -3.44
CA GLU A 6 -12.76 -3.55 -2.04
C GLU A 6 -12.05 -2.36 -1.39
N MET A 7 -10.75 -2.18 -1.65
CA MET A 7 -10.01 -0.99 -1.23
C MET A 7 -10.63 0.29 -1.81
N SER A 8 -11.02 0.28 -3.09
CA SER A 8 -11.67 1.44 -3.73
C SER A 8 -12.98 1.82 -3.03
N LYS A 9 -13.75 0.84 -2.53
CA LYS A 9 -14.96 1.12 -1.74
C LYS A 9 -14.63 1.79 -0.42
N LEU A 10 -13.61 1.31 0.31
CA LEU A 10 -13.17 1.94 1.56
C LEU A 10 -12.70 3.38 1.31
N ILE A 11 -11.91 3.61 0.26
CA ILE A 11 -11.42 4.95 -0.09
C ILE A 11 -12.57 5.92 -0.42
N ALA A 12 -13.62 5.42 -1.07
CA ALA A 12 -14.80 6.23 -1.40
C ALA A 12 -15.61 6.70 -0.16
N GLU A 13 -15.41 6.08 1.01
CA GLU A 13 -16.03 6.51 2.26
C GLU A 13 -15.36 7.74 2.87
N ILE A 14 -14.16 8.13 2.41
CA ILE A 14 -13.42 9.25 3.00
C ILE A 14 -14.03 10.58 2.54
N PRO A 15 -14.52 11.43 3.47
CA PRO A 15 -15.04 12.73 3.09
C PRO A 15 -13.93 13.62 2.50
N PRO A 16 -14.21 14.39 1.43
CA PRO A 16 -13.18 15.17 0.73
C PRO A 16 -12.58 16.31 1.55
N HIS A 17 -13.22 16.70 2.66
CA HIS A 17 -12.73 17.72 3.58
C HIS A 17 -11.81 17.16 4.68
N VAL A 18 -11.70 15.83 4.81
CA VAL A 18 -10.81 15.18 5.77
C VAL A 18 -9.41 15.08 5.17
N VAL A 19 -8.47 15.85 5.74
CA VAL A 19 -7.12 16.05 5.21
C VAL A 19 -6.06 15.86 6.30
N GLY A 20 -4.79 15.74 5.89
CA GLY A 20 -3.67 15.68 6.82
C GLY A 20 -3.75 14.48 7.79
N PRO A 21 -3.32 14.64 9.05
CA PRO A 21 -3.33 13.56 10.04
C PRO A 21 -4.71 12.96 10.32
N GLU A 22 -5.78 13.76 10.20
CA GLU A 22 -7.16 13.29 10.41
C GLU A 22 -7.56 12.25 9.37
N ARG A 23 -7.05 12.38 8.14
CA ARG A 23 -7.25 11.39 7.06
C ARG A 23 -6.66 10.03 7.43
N VAL A 24 -5.47 10.01 8.02
CA VAL A 24 -4.80 8.78 8.47
C VAL A 24 -5.63 8.11 9.58
N HIS A 25 -6.15 8.89 10.53
CA HIS A 25 -7.03 8.36 11.57
C HIS A 25 -8.33 7.78 11.00
N PHE A 26 -8.94 8.46 10.03
CA PHE A 26 -10.14 7.96 9.36
C PHE A 26 -9.90 6.63 8.64
N LEU A 27 -8.79 6.53 7.88
CA LEU A 27 -8.38 5.30 7.22
C LEU A 27 -8.18 4.15 8.21
N GLY A 28 -7.53 4.40 9.36
CA GLY A 28 -7.40 3.39 10.42
C GLY A 28 -8.75 2.87 10.91
N GLY A 29 -9.73 3.78 11.12
CA GLY A 29 -11.08 3.39 11.50
C GLY A 29 -11.86 2.61 10.45
N LEU A 30 -11.52 2.73 9.16
CA LEU A 30 -12.05 1.89 8.09
C LEU A 30 -11.43 0.50 8.13
N ILE A 31 -10.11 0.41 8.32
CA ILE A 31 -9.36 -0.85 8.42
C ILE A 31 -9.84 -1.67 9.63
N ASP A 32 -10.11 -1.03 10.77
CA ASP A 32 -10.63 -1.70 11.97
C ASP A 32 -12.01 -2.36 11.75
N LYS A 33 -12.77 -1.87 10.77
CA LYS A 33 -14.09 -2.42 10.41
C LYS A 33 -14.03 -3.32 9.17
N ALA A 34 -12.89 -3.40 8.50
CA ALA A 34 -12.73 -4.20 7.30
C ALA A 34 -12.83 -5.70 7.65
N PRO A 35 -13.43 -6.53 6.79
CA PRO A 35 -13.47 -7.97 6.99
C PRO A 35 -12.06 -8.57 7.08
N ASP A 36 -11.86 -9.59 7.93
CA ASP A 36 -10.56 -10.28 8.08
C ASP A 36 -10.00 -10.79 6.75
N VAL A 37 -10.89 -11.23 5.85
CA VAL A 37 -10.53 -11.66 4.49
C VAL A 37 -9.85 -10.51 3.74
N LEU A 38 -10.44 -9.32 3.71
CA LEU A 38 -9.87 -8.16 3.04
C LEU A 38 -8.54 -7.74 3.68
N ARG A 39 -8.47 -7.74 5.02
CA ARG A 39 -7.23 -7.42 5.75
C ARG A 39 -6.09 -8.37 5.41
N ARG A 40 -6.37 -9.68 5.36
CA ARG A 40 -5.40 -10.69 4.94
C ARG A 40 -5.00 -10.49 3.47
N ASP A 41 -5.95 -10.28 2.57
CA ASP A 41 -5.65 -10.11 1.14
C ASP A 41 -4.79 -8.84 0.90
N MET A 42 -5.01 -7.76 1.66
CA MET A 42 -4.14 -6.57 1.67
C MET A 42 -2.72 -6.88 2.20
N GLN A 43 -2.59 -7.73 3.24
CA GLN A 43 -1.27 -8.18 3.72
C GLN A 43 -0.52 -8.99 2.65
N GLU A 44 -1.23 -9.86 1.93
CA GLU A 44 -0.66 -10.69 0.86
C GLU A 44 -0.09 -9.84 -0.29
N VAL A 45 -0.71 -8.70 -0.61
CA VAL A 45 -0.16 -7.73 -1.58
C VAL A 45 1.24 -7.28 -1.15
N VAL A 46 1.40 -6.84 0.10
CA VAL A 46 2.69 -6.34 0.59
C VAL A 46 3.70 -7.48 0.75
N HIS A 47 3.26 -8.66 1.21
CA HIS A 47 4.11 -9.85 1.26
C HIS A 47 4.62 -10.24 -0.14
N GLY A 48 3.82 -10.05 -1.19
CA GLY A 48 4.26 -10.22 -2.57
C GLY A 48 5.43 -9.30 -2.95
N TRP A 49 5.41 -8.04 -2.49
CA TRP A 49 6.52 -7.10 -2.69
C TRP A 49 7.77 -7.53 -1.91
N LEU A 50 7.62 -8.00 -0.68
CA LEU A 50 8.73 -8.51 0.13
C LEU A 50 9.33 -9.80 -0.44
N ALA A 51 8.50 -10.70 -0.98
CA ALA A 51 8.97 -11.88 -1.68
C ALA A 51 9.80 -11.49 -2.91
N ARG A 52 9.35 -10.49 -3.68
CA ARG A 52 10.09 -9.95 -4.83
C ARG A 52 11.39 -9.27 -4.40
N MET A 53 11.41 -8.54 -3.28
CA MET A 53 12.63 -7.99 -2.69
C MET A 53 13.68 -9.09 -2.47
N SER A 54 13.27 -10.21 -1.88
CA SER A 54 14.16 -11.36 -1.66
C SER A 54 14.60 -12.03 -2.97
N GLN A 55 13.71 -12.21 -3.93
CA GLN A 55 14.02 -12.82 -5.23
C GLN A 55 15.02 -12.00 -6.05
N ASN A 56 14.93 -10.67 -5.93
CA ASN A 56 15.81 -9.74 -6.64
C ASN A 56 17.12 -9.44 -5.86
N GLU A 57 17.33 -10.06 -4.70
CA GLU A 57 18.45 -9.74 -3.79
C GLU A 57 18.53 -8.24 -3.44
N ALA A 58 17.36 -7.60 -3.31
CA ALA A 58 17.28 -6.20 -2.97
C ALA A 58 17.59 -5.98 -1.49
N SER A 59 18.41 -4.96 -1.18
CA SER A 59 18.75 -4.60 0.20
C SER A 59 17.69 -3.73 0.87
N ASP A 60 16.98 -2.92 0.08
CA ASP A 60 15.96 -1.99 0.54
C ASP A 60 14.74 -2.01 -0.38
N ILE A 61 13.58 -1.68 0.20
CA ILE A 61 12.33 -1.41 -0.49
C ILE A 61 11.84 -0.02 -0.09
N ASP A 62 11.38 0.77 -1.06
CA ASP A 62 10.69 2.04 -0.82
C ASP A 62 9.29 1.99 -1.44
N VAL A 63 8.28 2.31 -0.64
CA VAL A 63 6.86 2.30 -1.01
C VAL A 63 6.14 3.50 -0.40
N GLY A 64 5.03 3.89 -1.02
CA GLY A 64 4.25 5.06 -0.59
C GLY A 64 4.99 6.38 -0.82
N GLY A 65 4.40 7.48 -0.34
CA GLY A 65 4.96 8.82 -0.47
C GLY A 65 5.05 9.35 -1.91
N TRP A 66 5.10 10.68 -2.04
CA TRP A 66 5.12 11.34 -3.35
C TRP A 66 6.37 10.99 -4.18
N GLY A 67 7.51 10.76 -3.52
CA GLY A 67 8.79 10.46 -4.16
C GLY A 67 8.84 9.10 -4.88
N CYS A 68 7.95 8.17 -4.56
CA CYS A 68 7.87 6.86 -5.23
C CYS A 68 6.99 6.89 -6.48
N GLY A 69 6.20 7.95 -6.69
CA GLY A 69 5.35 8.09 -7.88
C GLY A 69 4.33 6.96 -8.05
N GLY A 70 3.82 6.42 -6.95
CA GLY A 70 2.86 5.30 -6.94
C GLY A 70 3.45 3.94 -7.29
N LYS A 71 4.77 3.83 -7.48
CA LYS A 71 5.46 2.56 -7.78
C LYS A 71 6.16 1.98 -6.57
N ILE A 72 6.48 0.69 -6.66
CA ILE A 72 7.35 0.00 -5.71
C ILE A 72 8.78 0.17 -6.17
N TRP A 73 9.69 0.60 -5.28
CA TRP A 73 11.09 0.77 -5.60
C TRP A 73 11.94 -0.22 -4.82
N TYR A 74 12.95 -0.76 -5.47
CA TYR A 74 13.93 -1.65 -4.85
C TYR A 74 15.32 -1.08 -5.03
N ARG A 75 16.18 -1.30 -4.03
CA ARG A 75 17.63 -1.12 -4.16
C ARG A 75 18.29 -2.47 -4.38
N ILE A 76 18.69 -2.75 -5.62
CA ILE A 76 19.35 -4.00 -6.00
C ILE A 76 20.83 -3.71 -6.25
N HIS A 77 21.72 -4.36 -5.50
CA HIS A 77 23.17 -4.14 -5.55
C HIS A 77 23.59 -2.65 -5.55
N GLY A 78 22.96 -1.85 -4.69
CA GLY A 78 23.24 -0.42 -4.54
C GLY A 78 22.47 0.50 -5.50
N ILE A 79 21.80 -0.05 -6.53
CA ILE A 79 21.08 0.73 -7.54
C ILE A 79 19.60 0.76 -7.19
N LYS A 80 19.06 1.96 -6.93
CA LYS A 80 17.64 2.19 -6.65
C LYS A 80 16.86 2.39 -7.95
N ARG A 81 15.86 1.56 -8.22
CA ARG A 81 15.00 1.61 -9.43
C ARG A 81 13.56 1.21 -9.10
N PRO A 82 12.56 1.74 -9.83
CA PRO A 82 11.19 1.27 -9.70
C PRO A 82 11.07 -0.13 -10.29
N ASP A 83 10.22 -0.95 -9.70
CA ASP A 83 9.80 -2.23 -10.26
C ASP A 83 9.04 -1.99 -11.57
N PRO A 84 9.57 -2.46 -12.72
CA PRO A 84 8.93 -2.24 -14.01
C PRO A 84 7.55 -2.91 -14.11
N ASP A 85 7.32 -3.98 -13.34
CA ASP A 85 6.07 -4.74 -13.39
C ASP A 85 5.03 -4.25 -12.35
N SER A 86 5.41 -3.30 -11.49
CA SER A 86 4.49 -2.78 -10.48
C SER A 86 3.40 -1.91 -11.11
N GLN A 87 2.15 -2.14 -10.70
CA GLN A 87 1.08 -1.21 -11.01
C GLN A 87 1.32 0.13 -10.32
N VAL A 88 0.78 1.20 -10.89
CA VAL A 88 0.82 2.53 -10.27
C VAL A 88 -0.35 2.66 -9.31
N LEU A 89 -0.05 2.80 -8.03
CA LEU A 89 -1.02 2.98 -6.96
C LEU A 89 -1.20 4.47 -6.62
N SER A 90 -2.43 4.83 -6.27
CA SER A 90 -2.74 6.08 -5.59
C SER A 90 -2.11 6.15 -4.20
N LEU A 91 -2.05 7.36 -3.63
CA LEU A 91 -1.56 7.54 -2.27
C LEU A 91 -2.51 6.88 -1.27
N GLU A 92 -3.82 6.95 -1.49
CA GLU A 92 -4.81 6.30 -0.62
C GLU A 92 -4.70 4.77 -0.61
N GLU A 93 -4.47 4.14 -1.77
CA GLU A 93 -4.25 2.70 -1.84
C GLU A 93 -2.98 2.30 -1.08
N MET A 94 -1.90 3.06 -1.24
CA MET A 94 -0.66 2.83 -0.47
C MET A 94 -0.88 3.02 1.03
N ASP A 95 -1.57 4.08 1.44
CA ASP A 95 -1.86 4.36 2.85
C ASP A 95 -2.69 3.23 3.48
N LEU A 96 -3.71 2.71 2.78
CA LEU A 96 -4.48 1.57 3.25
C LEU A 96 -3.62 0.31 3.44
N LEU A 97 -2.82 -0.05 2.44
CA LEU A 97 -1.95 -1.22 2.50
C LEU A 97 -0.94 -1.12 3.65
N LEU A 98 -0.31 0.05 3.81
CA LEU A 98 0.68 0.30 4.85
C LEU A 98 0.08 0.36 6.25
N LEU A 99 -1.06 1.04 6.42
CA LEU A 99 -1.74 1.11 7.71
C LEU A 99 -2.23 -0.28 8.16
N ASN A 100 -2.72 -1.11 7.25
CA ASN A 100 -3.16 -2.48 7.55
C ASN A 100 -2.04 -3.41 8.04
N LEU A 101 -0.77 -3.05 7.86
CA LEU A 101 0.36 -3.76 8.48
C LEU A 101 0.63 -3.32 9.92
N LEU A 102 0.23 -2.11 10.28
CA LEU A 102 0.52 -1.47 11.56
C LEU A 102 -0.61 -1.61 12.57
N THR A 103 -1.81 -1.92 12.10
CA THR A 103 -3.06 -2.05 12.87
C THR A 103 -3.70 -3.39 12.61
#